data_AF-A0A1M6QP21-F1
#
_entry.id   AF-A0A1M6QP21-F1
#
_cell.length_a   1.000
_cell.length_b   1.000
_cell.length_c   1.000
_cell.angle_alpha   90.00
_cell.angle_beta   90.00
_cell.angle_gamma   90.00
#
_symmetry.space_group_name_H-M   'P 1'
#
loop_
_entity.id
_entity.type
_entity.pdbx_description
1 polymer ?
#
loop_
_entity_poly.entity_id
_entity_poly.type
_entity_poly.pdbx_seq_one_letter_code
_entity_poly.pdbx_strand_id
1 'polypeptide(L)'
;MRDLPTDLPHVVFVGRSNVGKSSLINMIFGRNVARVSKEPGRTRNIYLYPFEEKIYVVDVPGYGYAKVSRSMLQEWKKMMEEYFKRYKEIIKIVFVLVDCVVGLTELDLQMLEYLNHMGIKRMIILTKCDKASQKELSRVKFELQRIGVEYVVTSAKEGIGKKEIIKLML
;
A
#
# COMPACT_ATOMS: atom_id res chain seq x y z
N MET A 1 1.39 -1.92 -20.54
CA MET A 1 2.03 -2.64 -19.42
C MET A 1 2.48 -4.02 -19.91
N ARG A 2 3.69 -4.52 -19.59
CA ARG A 2 4.04 -5.93 -19.87
C ARG A 2 3.14 -6.85 -19.04
N ASP A 3 2.88 -8.06 -19.53
CA ASP A 3 2.08 -9.03 -18.78
C ASP A 3 2.83 -9.45 -17.51
N LEU A 4 2.17 -9.24 -16.37
CA LEU A 4 2.63 -9.70 -15.06
C LEU A 4 2.16 -11.15 -14.85
N PRO A 5 2.92 -11.97 -14.09
CA PRO A 5 2.50 -13.31 -13.67
C PRO A 5 1.07 -13.33 -13.11
N THR A 6 0.34 -14.42 -13.37
CA THR A 6 -1.06 -14.61 -12.92
C THR A 6 -1.32 -16.01 -12.37
N ASP A 7 -0.28 -16.80 -12.17
CA ASP A 7 -0.30 -18.17 -11.64
C ASP A 7 -0.55 -18.22 -10.13
N LEU A 8 -0.30 -17.12 -9.41
CA LEU A 8 -0.57 -16.98 -7.98
C LEU A 8 -1.37 -15.70 -7.67
N PRO A 9 -2.18 -15.68 -6.60
CA PRO A 9 -2.91 -14.50 -6.18
C PRO A 9 -2.02 -13.30 -5.85
N HIS A 10 -2.54 -12.09 -6.07
CA HIS A 10 -1.84 -10.84 -5.79
C HIS A 10 -2.26 -10.23 -4.46
N VAL A 11 -1.29 -9.87 -3.64
CA VAL A 11 -1.44 -8.99 -2.47
C VAL A 11 -0.79 -7.66 -2.80
N VAL A 12 -1.59 -6.61 -2.97
CA VAL A 12 -1.12 -5.34 -3.52
C VAL A 12 -0.84 -4.34 -2.40
N PHE A 13 0.32 -3.70 -2.42
CA PHE A 13 0.70 -2.63 -1.50
C PHE A 13 0.70 -1.31 -2.24
N VAL A 14 -0.21 -0.41 -1.86
CA VAL A 14 -0.34 0.92 -2.44
C VAL A 14 -0.31 1.96 -1.32
N GLY A 15 0.11 3.18 -1.62
CA GLY A 15 0.13 4.27 -0.65
C GLY A 15 0.97 5.44 -1.15
N ARG A 16 1.04 6.50 -0.36
CA ARG A 16 1.80 7.70 -0.74
C ARG A 16 3.30 7.43 -0.88
N SER A 17 3.96 8.27 -1.67
CA SER A 17 5.42 8.35 -1.65
C SER A 17 5.93 8.56 -0.22
N ASN A 18 6.98 7.82 0.17
CA ASN A 18 7.58 7.85 1.52
C ASN A 18 6.65 7.41 2.67
N VAL A 19 5.51 6.77 2.41
CA VAL A 19 4.63 6.24 3.46
C VAL A 19 5.28 5.09 4.27
N GLY A 20 6.31 4.44 3.73
CA GLY A 20 6.97 3.30 4.38
C GLY A 20 6.69 1.95 3.72
N LYS A 21 6.10 1.93 2.53
CA LYS A 21 5.79 0.73 1.73
C LYS A 21 6.97 -0.23 1.57
N SER A 22 8.10 0.23 1.04
CA SER A 22 9.27 -0.63 0.84
C SER A 22 9.81 -1.18 2.17
N SER A 23 9.79 -0.38 3.24
CA SER A 23 10.20 -0.83 4.58
C SER A 23 9.27 -1.90 5.12
N LEU A 24 7.96 -1.76 4.92
CA LEU A 24 6.97 -2.74 5.33
C LEU A 24 7.13 -4.06 4.55
N ILE A 25 7.34 -3.98 3.23
CA ILE A 25 7.62 -5.14 2.39
C ILE A 25 8.89 -5.86 2.89
N ASN A 26 9.98 -5.14 3.12
CA ASN A 26 11.22 -5.74 3.62
C ASN A 26 11.04 -6.38 5.02
N MET A 27 10.23 -5.77 5.89
CA MET A 27 9.88 -6.35 7.19
C MET A 27 9.14 -7.69 7.02
N ILE A 28 8.16 -7.77 6.11
CA ILE A 28 7.40 -8.99 5.82
C ILE A 28 8.33 -10.09 5.34
N PHE A 29 9.19 -9.79 4.36
CA PHE A 29 10.16 -10.72 3.79
C PHE A 29 11.31 -11.07 4.74
N GLY A 30 11.56 -10.28 5.78
CA GLY A 30 12.71 -10.44 6.67
C GLY A 30 14.06 -10.15 6.00
N ARG A 31 14.06 -9.59 4.79
CA ARG A 31 15.26 -9.22 4.00
C ARG A 31 14.94 -8.07 3.05
N ASN A 32 15.97 -7.42 2.54
CA ASN A 32 15.82 -6.28 1.62
C ASN A 32 15.50 -6.73 0.19
N VAL A 33 14.22 -6.90 -0.13
CA VAL A 33 13.74 -7.22 -1.50
C VAL A 33 13.28 -5.97 -2.26
N ALA A 34 12.72 -5.00 -1.54
CA ALA A 34 12.26 -3.73 -2.08
C ALA A 34 13.29 -2.64 -1.81
N ARG A 35 13.60 -1.82 -2.83
CA ARG A 35 14.50 -0.68 -2.66
C ARG A 35 13.83 0.38 -1.79
N VAL A 36 14.48 0.75 -0.68
CA VAL A 36 14.09 1.86 0.18
C VAL A 36 14.82 3.11 -0.32
N SER A 37 14.23 3.84 -1.28
CA SER A 37 14.76 5.15 -1.72
C SER A 37 14.15 6.26 -0.89
N LYS A 38 14.97 7.24 -0.47
CA LYS A 38 14.49 8.53 0.08
C LYS A 38 14.11 9.53 -1.02
N GLU A 39 14.63 9.32 -2.23
CA GLU A 39 14.32 10.12 -3.43
C GLU A 39 13.08 9.57 -4.14
N PRO A 40 11.96 10.30 -4.14
CA PRO A 40 10.70 9.79 -4.70
C PRO A 40 10.63 10.04 -6.22
N GLY A 41 9.84 9.23 -6.93
CA GLY A 41 9.41 9.54 -8.31
C GLY A 41 10.14 8.84 -9.45
N ARG A 42 11.06 7.89 -9.21
CA ARG A 42 11.71 7.13 -10.31
C ARG A 42 11.08 5.78 -10.64
N THR A 43 10.29 5.21 -9.76
CA THR A 43 9.68 3.89 -9.99
C THR A 43 8.38 4.04 -10.77
N ARG A 44 8.43 3.83 -12.08
CA ARG A 44 7.23 3.67 -12.95
C ARG A 44 6.78 2.21 -13.07
N ASN A 45 7.49 1.29 -12.42
CA ASN A 45 7.29 -0.14 -12.55
C ASN A 45 6.50 -0.68 -11.38
N ILE A 46 5.62 -1.64 -11.68
CA ILE A 46 5.02 -2.53 -10.69
C ILE A 46 6.00 -3.68 -10.49
N TYR A 47 6.36 -3.97 -9.24
CA TYR A 47 7.21 -5.11 -8.90
C TYR A 47 6.40 -6.22 -8.25
N LEU A 48 6.72 -7.47 -8.59
CA LEU A 48 6.14 -8.65 -7.96
C LEU A 48 7.24 -9.42 -7.25
N TYR A 49 6.99 -9.77 -6.00
CA TYR A 49 7.88 -10.58 -5.19
C TYR A 49 7.14 -11.87 -4.79
N PRO A 50 7.60 -13.06 -5.21
CA PRO A 50 6.98 -14.31 -4.77
C PRO A 50 7.17 -14.47 -3.26
N PHE A 51 6.09 -14.77 -2.55
CA PHE A 51 6.11 -14.97 -1.10
C PHE A 51 5.58 -16.37 -0.78
N GLU A 52 6.44 -17.19 -0.17
CA GLU A 52 6.17 -18.60 0.17
C GLU A 52 5.60 -19.45 -0.97
N GLU A 53 5.87 -19.09 -2.23
CA GLU A 53 5.32 -19.79 -3.42
C GLU A 53 3.77 -19.88 -3.44
N LYS A 54 3.09 -19.04 -2.65
CA LYS A 54 1.62 -19.04 -2.51
C LYS A 54 0.97 -17.81 -3.10
N ILE A 55 1.64 -16.66 -3.02
CA ILE A 55 1.13 -15.37 -3.47
C ILE A 55 2.26 -14.51 -4.04
N TYR A 56 1.90 -13.49 -4.80
CA TYR A 56 2.79 -12.38 -5.15
C TYR A 56 2.51 -11.17 -4.26
N VAL A 57 3.54 -10.64 -3.61
CA VAL A 57 3.53 -9.31 -3.03
C VAL A 57 3.78 -8.31 -4.15
N VAL A 58 2.78 -7.49 -4.46
CA VAL A 58 2.81 -6.52 -5.55
C VAL A 58 3.09 -5.14 -4.99
N ASP A 59 4.24 -4.58 -5.36
CA ASP A 59 4.65 -3.23 -5.01
C ASP A 59 4.29 -2.27 -6.15
N VAL A 60 3.27 -1.44 -5.94
CA VAL A 60 2.90 -0.42 -6.93
C VAL A 60 3.57 0.93 -6.61
N PRO A 61 3.84 1.75 -7.64
CA PRO A 61 4.32 3.12 -7.44
C PRO A 61 3.41 3.93 -6.52
N GLY A 62 4.01 4.69 -5.60
CA GLY A 62 3.25 5.49 -4.65
C GLY A 62 2.74 6.80 -5.26
N TYR A 63 1.57 7.26 -4.80
CA TYR A 63 0.95 8.51 -5.25
C TYR A 63 1.35 9.73 -4.40
N GLY A 64 0.91 10.92 -4.82
CA GLY A 64 0.92 12.13 -3.97
C GLY A 64 2.30 12.71 -3.67
N TYR A 65 3.25 12.62 -4.61
CA TYR A 65 4.54 13.29 -4.48
C TYR A 65 4.37 14.82 -4.61
N ALA A 66 4.95 15.59 -3.69
CA ALA A 66 4.77 17.05 -3.63
C ALA A 66 5.30 17.82 -4.85
N LYS A 67 6.06 17.16 -5.74
CA LYS A 67 6.63 17.74 -6.97
C LYS A 67 6.34 16.92 -8.23
N VAL A 68 5.26 16.13 -8.30
CA VAL A 68 4.84 15.53 -9.59
C VAL A 68 4.03 16.53 -10.42
N SER A 69 4.32 16.59 -11.72
CA SER A 69 3.49 17.27 -12.70
C SER A 69 2.10 16.62 -12.78
N ARG A 70 1.12 17.39 -13.27
CA ARG A 70 -0.22 16.85 -13.57
C ARG A 70 -0.19 15.66 -14.52
N SER A 71 0.72 15.67 -15.49
CA SER A 71 0.92 14.56 -16.44
C SER A 71 1.33 13.26 -15.74
N MET A 72 2.30 13.32 -14.81
CA MET A 72 2.73 12.14 -14.06
C MET A 72 1.63 11.58 -13.15
N LEU A 73 0.79 12.45 -12.59
CA LEU A 73 -0.37 12.00 -11.81
C LEU A 73 -1.39 11.27 -12.69
N GLN A 74 -1.65 11.77 -13.90
CA GLN A 74 -2.54 11.09 -14.87
C GLN A 74 -1.97 9.76 -15.34
N GLU A 75 -0.67 9.69 -15.65
CA GLU A 75 0.01 8.43 -15.99
C GLU A 75 -0.11 7.40 -14.87
N TRP A 76 0.09 7.82 -13.62
CA TRP A 76 -0.08 6.95 -12.47
C TRP A 76 -1.52 6.45 -12.33
N LYS A 77 -2.51 7.34 -12.45
CA LYS A 77 -3.94 6.96 -12.42
C LYS A 77 -4.25 5.91 -13.49
N LYS A 78 -3.85 6.18 -14.74
CA LYS A 78 -4.05 5.27 -15.87
C LYS A 78 -3.39 3.91 -15.62
N MET A 79 -2.15 3.88 -15.12
CA MET A 79 -1.45 2.64 -14.79
C MET A 79 -2.18 1.83 -13.71
N MET A 80 -2.66 2.49 -12.65
CA MET A 80 -3.41 1.81 -11.59
C MET A 80 -4.76 1.29 -12.09
N GLU A 81 -5.47 2.07 -12.91
CA GLU A 81 -6.72 1.65 -13.54
C GLU A 81 -6.51 0.44 -14.46
N GLU A 82 -5.48 0.46 -15.31
CA GLU A 82 -5.11 -0.68 -16.16
C GLU A 82 -4.78 -1.93 -15.34
N TYR A 83 -3.99 -1.77 -14.26
CA TYR A 83 -3.63 -2.87 -13.37
C TYR A 83 -4.86 -3.47 -12.68
N PHE A 84 -5.68 -2.66 -12.02
CA PHE A 84 -6.84 -3.17 -11.28
C PHE A 84 -7.89 -3.75 -12.22
N LYS A 85 -8.13 -3.13 -13.38
CA LYS A 85 -9.07 -3.69 -14.38
C LYS A 85 -8.61 -5.05 -14.89
N ARG A 86 -7.30 -5.25 -15.07
CA ARG A 86 -6.74 -6.48 -15.64
C ARG A 86 -6.61 -7.61 -14.63
N TYR A 87 -6.24 -7.31 -13.39
CA TYR A 87 -5.89 -8.32 -12.39
C TYR A 87 -6.91 -8.45 -11.26
N LYS A 88 -8.05 -7.75 -11.32
CA LYS A 88 -9.10 -7.76 -10.29
C LYS A 88 -9.39 -9.15 -9.72
N GLU A 89 -9.61 -10.13 -10.60
CA GLU A 89 -10.05 -11.47 -10.22
C GLU A 89 -9.00 -12.29 -9.45
N ILE A 90 -7.71 -11.94 -9.57
CA ILE A 90 -6.61 -12.62 -8.85
C ILE A 90 -6.11 -11.82 -7.65
N ILE A 91 -6.62 -10.60 -7.43
CA ILE A 91 -6.23 -9.79 -6.27
C ILE A 91 -6.96 -10.31 -5.04
N LYS A 92 -6.19 -10.82 -4.08
CA LYS A 92 -6.70 -11.29 -2.80
C LYS A 92 -7.06 -10.13 -1.86
N ILE A 93 -6.18 -9.13 -1.79
CA ILE A 93 -6.37 -7.94 -0.97
C ILE A 93 -5.46 -6.80 -1.43
N VAL A 94 -5.94 -5.57 -1.29
CA VAL A 94 -5.14 -4.35 -1.43
C VAL A 94 -4.91 -3.72 -0.07
N PHE A 95 -3.64 -3.63 0.33
CA PHE A 95 -3.20 -2.87 1.48
C PHE A 95 -2.94 -1.42 1.06
N VAL A 96 -3.76 -0.51 1.59
CA VAL A 96 -3.59 0.93 1.40
C VAL A 96 -2.87 1.50 2.61
N LEU A 97 -1.63 1.92 2.42
CA LEU A 97 -0.75 2.38 3.47
C LEU A 97 -0.99 3.85 3.77
N VAL A 98 -1.08 4.16 5.06
CA VAL A 98 -1.27 5.52 5.59
C VAL A 98 -0.21 5.75 6.68
N ASP A 99 0.46 6.90 6.65
CA ASP A 99 1.46 7.27 7.66
C ASP A 99 0.75 7.77 8.91
N CYS A 100 1.03 7.20 10.09
CA CYS A 100 0.38 7.60 11.34
C CYS A 100 0.61 9.08 11.69
N VAL A 101 1.76 9.65 11.32
CA VAL A 101 2.10 11.05 11.60
C VAL A 101 1.28 11.97 10.71
N VAL A 102 1.12 11.61 9.43
CA VAL A 102 0.42 12.46 8.45
C VAL A 102 -1.10 12.27 8.51
N GLY A 103 -1.57 11.06 8.77
CA GLY A 103 -2.98 10.67 8.72
C GLY A 103 -3.51 10.53 7.30
N LEU A 104 -4.83 10.39 7.19
CA LEU A 104 -5.53 10.24 5.91
C LEU A 104 -5.42 11.52 5.08
N THR A 105 -5.20 11.35 3.79
CA THR A 105 -5.27 12.41 2.79
C THR A 105 -6.37 12.17 1.79
N GLU A 106 -6.71 13.21 1.02
CA GLU A 106 -7.69 13.13 -0.06
C GLU A 106 -7.33 12.03 -1.08
N LEU A 107 -6.04 11.87 -1.40
CA LEU A 107 -5.61 10.81 -2.32
C LEU A 107 -5.79 9.40 -1.73
N ASP A 108 -5.65 9.26 -0.41
CA ASP A 108 -5.96 8.00 0.26
C ASP A 108 -7.46 7.71 0.15
N LEU A 109 -8.30 8.70 0.45
CA LEU A 109 -9.77 8.57 0.36
C LEU A 109 -10.22 8.23 -1.06
N GLN A 110 -9.68 8.89 -2.09
CA GLN A 110 -9.95 8.59 -3.50
C GLN A 110 -9.57 7.15 -3.87
N MET A 111 -8.44 6.64 -3.36
CA MET A 111 -8.04 5.25 -3.57
C MET A 111 -9.01 4.28 -2.89
N LEU A 112 -9.43 4.56 -1.66
CA LEU A 112 -10.41 3.73 -0.95
C LEU A 112 -11.76 3.69 -1.65
N GLU A 113 -12.23 4.84 -2.15
CA GLU A 113 -13.46 4.95 -2.92
C GLU A 113 -13.37 4.19 -4.24
N TYR A 114 -12.26 4.33 -4.97
CA TYR A 114 -12.00 3.59 -6.20
C TYR A 114 -12.04 2.07 -5.99
N LEU A 115 -11.32 1.58 -4.98
CA LEU A 115 -11.30 0.15 -4.63
C LEU A 115 -12.68 -0.36 -4.22
N ASN A 116 -13.45 0.45 -3.49
CA ASN A 116 -14.84 0.14 -3.13
C ASN A 116 -15.73 0.02 -4.37
N HIS A 117 -15.66 0.99 -5.29
CA HIS A 117 -16.44 0.96 -6.53
C HIS A 117 -16.10 -0.25 -7.39
N MET A 118 -14.82 -0.66 -7.40
CA MET A 118 -14.35 -1.85 -8.08
C MET A 118 -14.73 -3.16 -7.37
N GLY A 119 -15.25 -3.11 -6.14
CA GLY A 119 -15.54 -4.28 -5.32
C GLY A 119 -14.29 -5.06 -4.90
N ILE A 120 -13.13 -4.39 -4.83
CA ILE A 120 -11.85 -5.02 -4.48
C ILE A 120 -11.68 -4.99 -2.96
N LYS A 121 -11.40 -6.16 -2.37
CA LYS A 121 -11.10 -6.27 -0.94
C LYS A 121 -9.89 -5.40 -0.58
N ARG A 122 -10.05 -4.57 0.44
CA ARG A 122 -9.01 -3.64 0.89
C ARG A 122 -8.89 -3.60 2.41
N MET A 123 -7.72 -3.18 2.89
CA MET A 123 -7.49 -2.89 4.30
C MET A 123 -6.47 -1.75 4.44
N ILE A 124 -6.65 -0.91 5.44
CA ILE A 124 -5.67 0.14 5.76
C ILE A 124 -4.52 -0.45 6.55
N ILE A 125 -3.30 -0.09 6.18
CA ILE A 125 -2.12 -0.33 6.99
C ILE A 125 -1.58 1.00 7.50
N LEU A 126 -1.77 1.24 8.79
CA LEU A 126 -1.20 2.38 9.49
C LEU A 126 0.29 2.11 9.74
N THR A 127 1.15 2.93 9.16
CA THR A 127 2.60 2.77 9.14
C THR A 127 3.28 3.79 10.06
N LYS A 128 4.52 3.48 10.46
CA LYS A 128 5.38 4.35 11.29
C LYS A 128 4.73 4.73 12.63
N CYS A 129 4.00 3.81 13.25
CA CYS A 129 3.40 4.07 14.56
C CYS A 129 4.45 4.39 15.64
N ASP A 130 5.70 3.94 15.46
CA ASP A 130 6.86 4.29 16.30
C ASP A 130 7.22 5.77 16.28
N LYS A 131 6.78 6.52 15.26
CA LYS A 131 7.06 7.95 15.11
C LYS A 131 5.88 8.85 15.46
N ALA A 132 4.70 8.28 15.62
CA ALA A 132 3.50 9.03 15.89
C ALA A 132 3.32 9.24 17.40
N SER A 133 2.96 10.45 17.79
CA SER A 133 2.44 10.74 19.12
C SER A 133 1.10 10.03 19.33
N GLN A 134 0.71 9.87 20.60
CA GLN A 134 -0.60 9.31 20.96
C GLN A 134 -1.75 10.11 20.33
N LYS A 135 -1.61 11.44 20.23
CA LYS A 135 -2.61 12.32 19.61
C LYS A 135 -2.76 12.05 18.11
N GLU A 136 -1.65 11.92 17.39
CA GLU A 136 -1.67 11.63 15.94
C GLU A 136 -2.27 10.25 15.67
N LEU A 137 -1.87 9.23 16.43
CA LEU A 137 -2.40 7.88 16.29
C LEU A 137 -3.91 7.83 16.61
N SER A 138 -4.35 8.47 17.69
CA SER A 138 -5.77 8.52 18.05
C SER A 138 -6.60 9.26 17.00
N ARG A 139 -6.07 10.36 16.42
CA ARG A 139 -6.74 11.10 15.35
C ARG A 139 -7.02 10.21 14.14
N VAL A 140 -5.99 9.55 13.60
CA VAL A 140 -6.18 8.72 12.40
C VAL A 140 -7.07 7.51 12.67
N LYS A 141 -6.97 6.89 13.86
CA LYS A 141 -7.87 5.80 14.26
C LYS A 141 -9.33 6.25 14.33
N PHE A 142 -9.59 7.43 14.89
CA PHE A 142 -10.93 8.01 14.97
C PHE A 142 -11.49 8.32 13.57
N GLU A 143 -10.69 8.89 12.68
CA GLU A 143 -11.07 9.12 11.28
C GLU A 143 -11.46 7.81 10.58
N LEU A 144 -10.64 6.76 10.73
CA LEU A 144 -10.90 5.43 10.16
C LEU A 144 -12.16 4.76 10.72
N GLN A 145 -12.39 4.89 12.02
CA GLN A 145 -13.60 4.39 12.67
C GLN A 145 -14.86 5.08 12.13
N ARG A 146 -14.81 6.40 11.90
CA ARG A 146 -15.95 7.16 11.34
C ARG A 146 -16.32 6.74 9.92
N ILE A 147 -15.32 6.35 9.11
CA ILE A 147 -15.56 5.85 7.75
C ILE A 147 -15.79 4.33 7.71
N GLY A 148 -15.78 3.64 8.86
CA GLY A 148 -16.07 2.21 8.97
C GLY A 148 -15.06 1.32 8.26
N VAL A 149 -13.78 1.69 8.26
CA VAL A 149 -12.72 0.96 7.54
C VAL A 149 -11.80 0.24 8.54
N GLU A 150 -11.62 -1.06 8.33
CA GLU A 150 -10.68 -1.87 9.10
C GLU A 150 -9.21 -1.49 8.83
N TYR A 151 -8.39 -1.60 9.87
CA TYR A 151 -6.97 -1.22 9.79
C TYR A 151 -6.08 -2.08 10.68
N VAL A 152 -4.81 -2.17 10.30
CA VAL A 152 -3.73 -2.76 11.13
C VAL A 152 -2.69 -1.68 11.42
N VAL A 153 -2.24 -1.60 12.67
CA VAL A 153 -1.18 -0.68 13.10
C VAL A 153 0.19 -1.36 13.00
N THR A 154 1.15 -0.68 12.39
CA THR A 154 2.45 -1.26 12.06
C THR A 154 3.61 -0.31 12.29
N SER A 155 4.75 -0.91 12.63
CA SER A 155 6.06 -0.28 12.56
C SER A 155 7.02 -1.25 11.90
N ALA A 156 7.53 -0.89 10.73
CA ALA A 156 8.56 -1.67 10.06
C ALA A 156 9.88 -1.72 10.85
N LYS A 157 10.14 -0.68 11.66
CA LYS A 157 11.34 -0.56 12.50
C LYS A 157 11.26 -1.48 13.72
N GLU A 158 10.10 -1.50 14.39
CA GLU A 158 9.88 -2.24 15.63
C GLU A 158 9.26 -3.64 15.39
N GLY A 159 8.96 -4.01 14.13
CA GLY A 159 8.35 -5.29 13.77
C GLY A 159 6.85 -5.43 14.12
N ILE A 160 6.21 -4.33 14.55
CA ILE A 160 4.81 -4.31 14.99
C ILE A 160 3.88 -4.61 13.81
N GLY A 161 2.89 -5.48 14.04
CA GLY A 161 1.85 -5.84 13.07
C GLY A 161 2.28 -6.84 11.99
N LYS A 162 3.55 -7.30 11.99
CA LYS A 162 4.07 -8.25 10.99
C LYS A 162 3.25 -9.54 10.89
N LYS A 163 2.98 -10.19 12.03
CA LYS A 163 2.24 -11.47 12.07
C LYS A 163 0.82 -11.32 11.55
N GLU A 164 0.16 -10.21 11.89
CA GLU A 164 -1.20 -9.92 11.47
C GLU A 164 -1.28 -9.67 9.96
N ILE A 165 -0.35 -8.90 9.39
CA ILE A 165 -0.26 -8.72 7.94
C ILE A 165 -0.05 -10.06 7.23
N ILE A 166 0.90 -10.88 7.67
CA ILE A 166 1.16 -12.18 7.03
C ILE A 166 -0.09 -13.07 7.08
N LYS A 167 -0.82 -13.08 8.20
CA LYS A 167 -2.09 -13.81 8.32
C LYS A 167 -3.16 -13.32 7.34
N LEU A 168 -3.20 -12.02 7.04
CA LEU A 168 -4.13 -11.46 6.06
C LEU A 168 -3.72 -11.73 4.60
N MET A 169 -2.42 -11.93 4.37
CA MET A 169 -1.85 -12.27 3.05
C MET A 169 -2.10 -13.74 2.68
N LEU A 170 -1.92 -14.64 3.64
CA LEU A 170 -2.03 -16.10 3.46
C LEU A 170 -3.46 -16.61 3.66
#